data_AF-A0A941D2F9-F1
#
_entry.id   AF-A0A941D2F9-F1
#
_cell.length_a   1.000
_cell.length_b   1.000
_cell.length_c   1.000
_cell.angle_alpha   90.00
_cell.angle_beta   90.00
_cell.angle_gamma   90.00
#
_symmetry.space_group_name_H-M   'P 1'
#
loop_
_entity.id
_entity.type
_entity.pdbx_description
1 polymer ?
#
loop_
_entity_poly.entity_id
_entity_poly.type
_entity_poly.pdbx_seq_one_letter_code
_entity_poly.pdbx_strand_id
1 'polypeptide(L)'
;MADGELTLKLDDDTARRLKAAADAAGQAVEDYAQALITDRLDDRWSESVRRLEEYDRTGESLSVQEALDHFDTSLQDRLANPR
;
A
#
# COMPACT_ATOMS: atom_id res chain seq x y z
N MET A 1 -6.80 26.54 -6.69
CA MET A 1 -6.60 25.14 -6.29
C MET A 1 -7.99 24.54 -6.26
N ALA A 2 -8.22 23.38 -6.87
CA ALA A 2 -9.57 22.80 -6.89
C ALA A 2 -9.83 22.19 -5.50
N ASP A 3 -10.91 22.60 -4.83
CA ASP A 3 -11.26 22.13 -3.48
C ASP A 3 -11.77 20.68 -3.45
N GLY A 4 -11.65 19.94 -4.57
CA GLY A 4 -11.65 18.48 -4.62
C GLY A 4 -12.90 17.79 -4.07
N GLU A 5 -14.06 18.44 -4.10
CA GLU A 5 -15.30 17.86 -3.56
C GLU A 5 -15.73 16.62 -4.36
N LEU A 6 -15.82 15.47 -3.68
CA LEU A 6 -16.23 14.19 -4.24
C LEU A 6 -17.44 13.66 -3.47
N THR A 7 -18.57 13.50 -4.16
CA THR A 7 -19.77 12.86 -3.58
C THR A 7 -19.81 11.39 -3.97
N LEU A 8 -19.65 10.50 -3.00
CA LEU A 8 -19.74 9.05 -3.18
C LEU A 8 -21.12 8.55 -2.73
N LYS A 9 -21.85 7.86 -3.61
CA LYS A 9 -23.06 7.13 -3.23
C LYS A 9 -22.70 5.72 -2.80
N LEU A 10 -23.03 5.38 -1.57
CA LEU A 10 -22.87 4.05 -1.00
C LEU A 10 -24.25 3.40 -0.86
N ASP A 11 -24.31 2.07 -0.93
CA ASP A 11 -25.47 1.35 -0.47
C ASP A 11 -25.61 1.42 1.06
N ASP A 12 -26.82 1.14 1.56
CA ASP A 12 -27.15 1.29 2.97
C ASP A 12 -26.32 0.38 3.90
N ASP A 13 -25.86 -0.78 3.43
CA ASP A 13 -25.02 -1.67 4.23
C ASP A 13 -23.61 -1.10 4.37
N THR A 14 -23.01 -0.71 3.25
CA THR A 14 -21.68 -0.11 3.22
C THR A 14 -21.64 1.19 4.03
N ALA A 15 -22.64 2.07 3.88
CA ALA A 15 -22.72 3.31 4.65
C ALA A 15 -22.80 3.05 6.17
N ARG A 16 -23.58 2.05 6.59
CA ARG A 16 -23.72 1.68 8.01
C ARG A 16 -22.41 1.14 8.58
N ARG A 17 -21.71 0.30 7.83
CA ARG A 17 -20.42 -0.29 8.25
C ARG A 17 -19.32 0.76 8.33
N LEU A 18 -19.26 1.67 7.35
CA LEU A 18 -18.33 2.79 7.37
C LEU A 18 -18.54 3.67 8.61
N LYS A 19 -19.79 4.02 8.89
CA LYS A 19 -20.13 4.80 10.08
C LYS A 19 -19.73 4.10 11.38
N ALA A 20 -20.06 2.82 11.53
CA ALA A 20 -19.69 2.06 12.72
C ALA A 20 -18.18 1.97 12.92
N ALA A 21 -17.40 1.84 11.85
CA ALA A 21 -15.94 1.84 11.91
C ALA A 21 -15.38 3.21 12.32
N ALA A 22 -15.91 4.29 11.76
CA ALA A 22 -15.52 5.66 12.14
C ALA A 22 -15.84 5.96 13.61
N ASP A 23 -17.04 5.57 14.07
CA ASP A 23 -17.45 5.70 15.47
C ASP A 23 -16.52 4.92 16.41
N ALA A 24 -16.14 3.70 16.04
CA ALA A 24 -15.19 2.88 16.81
C ALA A 24 -13.77 3.48 16.86
N ALA A 25 -13.37 4.19 15.80
CA ALA A 25 -12.11 4.93 15.74
C ALA A 25 -12.19 6.30 16.44
N GLY A 26 -13.37 6.75 16.86
CA GLY A 26 -13.59 8.08 17.44
C GLY A 26 -13.40 9.23 16.44
N GLN A 27 -13.64 8.97 15.15
CA GLN A 27 -13.44 9.93 14.06
C GLN A 27 -14.77 10.28 13.38
N ALA A 28 -14.83 11.45 12.72
CA ALA A 28 -15.91 11.76 11.80
C ALA A 28 -15.88 10.80 10.60
N VAL A 29 -17.05 10.50 10.05
CA VAL A 29 -17.18 9.52 8.95
C VAL A 29 -16.40 9.98 7.72
N GLU A 30 -16.43 11.27 7.44
CA GLU A 30 -15.74 11.92 6.33
C GLU A 30 -14.22 11.79 6.48
N ASP A 31 -13.68 12.10 7.67
CA ASP A 31 -12.24 12.01 7.96
C ASP A 31 -11.75 10.56 7.87
N TYR A 32 -12.54 9.63 8.40
CA TYR A 32 -12.23 8.20 8.34
C TYR A 32 -12.23 7.68 6.89
N ALA A 33 -13.23 8.07 6.09
CA ALA A 33 -13.29 7.73 4.68
C ALA A 33 -12.11 8.31 3.88
N GLN A 34 -11.75 9.57 4.15
CA GLN A 34 -10.60 10.21 3.50
C GLN A 34 -9.28 9.53 3.86
N ALA A 35 -9.09 9.15 5.13
CA ALA A 35 -7.91 8.41 5.57
C ALA A 35 -7.79 7.07 4.84
N LEU A 36 -8.88 6.31 4.72
CA LEU A 36 -8.89 5.05 3.97
C LEU A 36 -8.56 5.25 2.49
N ILE A 37 -9.15 6.26 1.84
CA ILE A 37 -8.88 6.56 0.43
C ILE A 37 -7.41 6.96 0.26
N THR A 38 -6.89 7.82 1.15
CA THR A 38 -5.50 8.29 1.09
C THR A 38 -4.51 7.15 1.31
N ASP A 39 -4.75 6.28 2.30
CA ASP A 39 -3.93 5.09 2.56
C ASP A 39 -3.88 4.17 1.35
N ARG A 40 -5.03 3.95 0.69
CA ARG A 40 -5.10 3.10 -0.51
C ARG A 40 -4.51 3.74 -1.76
N LEU A 41 -4.50 5.07 -1.84
CA LEU A 41 -3.87 5.82 -2.91
C LEU A 41 -2.38 6.09 -2.65
N ASP A 42 -1.87 5.83 -1.44
CA ASP A 42 -0.45 5.98 -1.14
C ASP A 42 0.36 4.86 -1.81
N ASP A 43 1.00 5.20 -2.93
CA ASP A 43 1.87 4.31 -3.70
C ASP A 43 3.08 3.81 -2.91
N ARG A 44 3.37 4.35 -1.71
CA ARG A 44 4.51 3.92 -0.89
C ARG A 44 4.47 2.42 -0.56
N TRP A 45 3.28 1.83 -0.46
CA TRP A 45 3.12 0.41 -0.14
C TRP A 45 2.68 -0.45 -1.33
N SER A 46 2.40 0.12 -2.49
CA SER A 46 1.85 -0.63 -3.64
C SER A 46 2.78 -1.76 -4.09
N GLU A 47 4.09 -1.52 -4.09
CA GLU A 47 5.09 -2.54 -4.43
C GLU A 47 5.23 -3.61 -3.35
N SER A 48 5.10 -3.25 -2.08
CA SER A 48 5.10 -4.21 -0.96
C SER A 48 3.85 -5.08 -0.97
N VAL A 49 2.68 -4.50 -1.29
CA VAL A 49 1.40 -5.21 -1.44
C VAL A 49 1.48 -6.17 -2.63
N ARG A 50 1.98 -5.71 -3.79
CA ARG A 50 2.20 -6.59 -4.96
C ARG A 50 3.08 -7.77 -4.62
N ARG A 51 4.19 -7.54 -3.89
CA ARG A 51 5.13 -8.61 -3.50
C ARG A 51 4.49 -9.59 -2.50
N LEU A 52 3.63 -9.11 -1.60
CA LEU A 52 2.86 -9.97 -0.70
C LEU A 52 1.86 -10.85 -1.48
N GLU A 53 1.11 -10.27 -2.42
CA GLU A 53 0.17 -11.02 -3.26
C GLU A 53 0.87 -12.07 -4.14
N GLU A 54 2.10 -11.79 -4.58
CA GLU A 54 2.94 -12.75 -5.31
C GLU A 54 3.39 -13.90 -4.41
N TYR A 55 3.83 -13.60 -3.19
CA TYR A 55 4.16 -14.62 -2.19
C TYR A 55 2.95 -15.48 -1.84
N ASP A 56 1.77 -14.89 -1.61
CA ASP A 56 0.55 -15.64 -1.31
C ASP A 56 0.17 -16.61 -2.45
N ARG A 57 0.51 -16.28 -3.70
CA ARG A 57 0.24 -17.11 -4.88
C ARG A 57 1.28 -18.21 -5.10
N THR A 58 2.55 -17.93 -4.84
CA THR A 58 3.68 -18.77 -5.27
C THR A 58 4.41 -19.44 -4.11
N GLY A 59 4.34 -18.85 -2.91
CA GLY A 59 5.19 -19.18 -1.76
C GLY A 59 6.66 -18.81 -1.93
N GLU A 60 7.02 -18.15 -3.04
CA GLU A 60 8.40 -17.83 -3.36
C GLU A 60 8.87 -16.61 -2.57
N SER A 61 9.99 -16.76 -1.88
CA SER A 61 10.66 -15.68 -1.17
C SER A 61 12.16 -15.85 -1.29
N LEU A 62 12.89 -14.74 -1.15
CA LEU A 62 14.34 -14.75 -1.00
C LEU A 62 14.68 -14.64 0.47
N SER A 63 15.63 -15.46 0.91
CA SER A 63 16.26 -15.23 2.20
C SER A 63 17.03 -13.91 2.18
N VAL A 64 17.28 -13.36 3.38
CA VAL A 64 18.09 -12.14 3.53
C VAL A 64 19.48 -12.34 2.95
N GLN A 65 20.07 -13.52 3.11
CA GLN A 65 21.40 -13.82 2.59
C GLN A 65 21.41 -13.80 1.05
N GLU A 66 20.45 -14.47 0.40
CA GLU A 66 20.35 -14.48 -1.07
C GLU A 66 20.15 -13.06 -1.64
N ALA A 67 19.35 -12.23 -0.96
CA ALA A 67 19.15 -10.85 -1.35
C ALA A 67 20.44 -10.02 -1.24
N LEU A 68 21.21 -10.21 -0.16
CA LEU A 68 22.49 -9.51 0.05
C LEU A 68 23.56 -9.98 -0.95
N ASP A 69 23.64 -11.27 -1.23
CA ASP A 69 24.59 -11.83 -2.20
C ASP A 69 24.30 -11.30 -3.61
N HIS A 70 23.02 -11.23 -3.99
CA HIS A 70 22.60 -10.63 -5.27
C HIS A 70 22.93 -9.13 -5.33
N PHE A 71 22.70 -8.40 -4.24
CA PHE A 71 23.03 -6.98 -4.15
C PHE A 71 24.53 -6.74 -4.28
N ASP A 72 25.37 -7.49 -3.56
CA ASP A 72 26.83 -7.36 -3.64
C ASP A 72 27.33 -7.66 -5.05
N THR A 73 26.85 -8.74 -5.67
CA THR A 73 27.20 -9.08 -7.07
C THR A 73 26.87 -7.92 -8.03
N SER A 74 25.66 -7.37 -7.92
CA SER A 74 25.21 -6.24 -8.75
C SER A 74 26.04 -4.98 -8.51
N LEU A 75 26.45 -4.75 -7.26
CA LEU A 75 27.28 -3.61 -6.87
C LEU A 75 28.70 -3.74 -7.43
N GLN A 76 29.32 -4.93 -7.32
CA GLN A 76 30.65 -5.20 -7.88
C GLN A 76 30.66 -5.01 -9.40
N ASP A 77 29.65 -5.53 -10.11
CA ASP A 77 29.52 -5.35 -11.57
C ASP A 77 29.42 -3.87 -11.96
N ARG A 78 28.66 -3.08 -11.19
CA ARG A 78 28.51 -1.63 -11.39
C ARG A 78 29.82 -0.87 -11.16
N LEU A 79 30.61 -1.28 -10.16
CA LEU A 79 31.90 -0.67 -9.83
C LEU A 79 32.99 -1.07 -10.82
N ALA A 80 32.94 -2.30 -11.35
CA ALA A 80 33.86 -2.77 -12.39
C ALA A 80 33.59 -2.14 -13.75
N ASN A 81 32.33 -1.75 -14.03
CA ASN A 81 31.91 -1.04 -15.24
C ASN A 81 31.28 0.33 -14.91
N PRO A 82 32.09 1.30 -14.45
CA PRO A 82 31.61 2.66 -14.22
C PRO A 82 31.18 3.27 -15.56
N ARG A 83 30.04 3.96 -15.54
CA ARG A 83 29.49 4.62 -16.73
C ARG A 83 30.33 5.83 -17.14
#